data_AF-A0A545T4S3-F1
#
_entry.id   AF-A0A545T4S3-F1
#
_cell.length_a   1.000
_cell.length_b   1.000
_cell.length_c   1.000
_cell.angle_alpha   90.00
_cell.angle_beta   90.00
_cell.angle_gamma   90.00
#
_symmetry.space_group_name_H-M   'P 1'
#
loop_
_entity.id
_entity.type
_entity.pdbx_description
1 polymer ?
#
loop_
_entity_poly.entity_id
_entity_poly.type
_entity_poly.pdbx_seq_one_letter_code
_entity_poly.pdbx_strand_id
1 'polypeptide(L)'
;MKQEEYTPPKSDIIDTKRLSIYQACILVFSVLIAAGCYYIAHVFPIKFMEVFESFNVELPVVTGIVIKTYPLFIFLSFFSTVLLIGLASFMINYRNQLLIYRIAKINAFLSFILLIVVVISMYLPVLSVEQ
;
A
#
# COMPACT_ATOMS: atom_id res chain seq x y z
N MET A 1 -52.13 23.44 26.77
CA MET A 1 -50.81 23.83 26.25
C MET A 1 -49.95 22.58 26.22
N LYS A 2 -49.50 22.14 25.04
CA LYS A 2 -48.59 21.00 24.93
C LYS A 2 -47.20 21.50 25.31
N GLN A 3 -46.59 20.90 26.33
CA GLN A 3 -45.19 21.14 26.65
C GLN A 3 -44.36 20.54 25.51
N GLU A 4 -43.65 21.39 24.77
CA GLU A 4 -42.66 20.92 23.80
C GLU A 4 -41.53 20.24 24.58
N GLU A 5 -41.35 18.96 24.29
CA GLU A 5 -40.33 18.10 24.88
C GLU A 5 -38.97 18.63 24.45
N TYR A 6 -38.19 19.12 25.42
CA TYR A 6 -36.83 19.61 25.17
C TYR A 6 -35.95 18.45 24.70
N THR A 7 -35.71 18.35 23.40
CA THR A 7 -34.64 17.50 22.86
C THR A 7 -33.31 18.23 23.04
N PRO A 8 -32.37 17.71 23.84
CA PRO A 8 -31.06 18.35 24.00
C PRO A 8 -30.37 18.44 22.63
N PRO A 9 -29.60 19.51 22.38
CA PRO A 9 -28.83 19.61 21.15
C PRO A 9 -27.91 18.39 21.08
N LYS A 10 -27.94 17.69 19.94
CA LYS A 10 -26.97 16.64 19.63
C LYS A 10 -25.62 17.35 19.62
N SER A 11 -24.93 17.34 20.75
CA SER A 11 -23.55 17.80 20.79
C SER A 11 -22.81 16.88 19.84
N ASP A 12 -22.19 17.47 18.81
CA ASP A 12 -21.11 16.82 18.11
C ASP A 12 -20.01 16.63 19.13
N ILE A 13 -20.11 15.56 19.92
CA ILE A 13 -19.08 15.14 20.86
C ILE A 13 -17.87 14.90 19.96
N ILE A 14 -16.97 15.88 19.95
CA ILE A 14 -15.64 15.76 19.36
C ILE A 14 -15.08 14.49 19.99
N ASP A 15 -14.99 13.44 19.20
CA ASP A 15 -14.59 12.11 19.66
C ASP A 15 -13.12 12.24 20.06
N THR A 16 -12.87 12.53 21.35
CA THR A 16 -11.54 12.77 21.92
C THR A 16 -10.71 11.49 21.99
N LYS A 17 -11.28 10.35 21.59
CA LYS A 17 -10.56 9.11 21.37
C LYS A 17 -9.48 9.34 20.32
N ARG A 18 -8.23 9.21 20.73
CA ARG A 18 -7.08 9.14 19.83
C ARG A 18 -6.69 7.68 19.63
N LEU A 19 -6.05 7.35 18.51
CA LEU A 19 -5.38 6.06 18.37
C LEU A 19 -4.35 5.90 19.49
N SER A 20 -4.26 4.68 20.03
CA SER A 20 -3.20 4.35 20.97
C SER A 20 -1.84 4.45 20.28
N ILE A 21 -0.79 4.76 21.05
CA ILE A 21 0.60 4.84 20.55
C ILE A 21 0.97 3.53 19.84
N TYR A 22 0.60 2.38 20.39
CA TYR A 22 0.82 1.07 19.76
C TYR A 22 0.20 0.95 18.37
N GLN A 23 -1.04 1.40 18.20
CA GLN A 23 -1.69 1.35 16.89
C GLN A 23 -1.09 2.33 15.90
N ALA A 24 -0.65 3.51 16.36
CA ALA A 24 0.08 4.47 15.54
C ALA A 24 1.43 3.88 15.06
N CYS A 25 2.18 3.22 15.94
CA CYS A 25 3.42 2.53 15.58
C CYS A 25 3.17 1.40 14.56
N ILE A 26 2.17 0.55 14.78
CA ILE A 26 1.80 -0.53 13.84
C ILE A 26 1.45 0.06 12.48
N LEU A 27 0.71 1.17 12.45
CA LEU A 27 0.37 1.84 11.23
C LEU A 27 1.60 2.33 10.48
N VAL A 28 2.45 3.11 11.15
CA VAL A 28 3.68 3.64 10.56
C VAL A 28 4.50 2.50 9.96
N PHE A 29 4.69 1.42 10.73
CA PHE A 29 5.42 0.25 10.27
C PHE A 29 4.75 -0.42 9.06
N SER A 30 3.42 -0.59 9.07
CA SER A 30 2.69 -1.18 7.95
C SER A 30 2.80 -0.36 6.66
N VAL A 31 2.77 0.97 6.77
CA VAL A 31 2.91 1.87 5.62
C VAL A 31 4.33 1.83 5.08
N LEU A 32 5.35 1.82 5.95
CA LEU A 32 6.74 1.68 5.55
C LEU A 32 7.01 0.36 4.84
N ILE A 33 6.45 -0.75 5.36
CA ILE A 33 6.50 -2.05 4.67
C ILE A 33 5.85 -1.96 3.30
N ALA A 34 4.66 -1.38 3.20
CA ALA A 34 3.96 -1.27 1.92
C ALA A 34 4.76 -0.47 0.89
N ALA A 35 5.25 0.70 1.30
CA ALA A 35 6.08 1.55 0.46
C ALA A 35 7.37 0.83 0.03
N GLY A 36 8.01 0.10 0.95
CA GLY A 36 9.19 -0.71 0.67
C GLY A 36 8.92 -1.84 -0.32
N CYS A 37 7.83 -2.60 -0.14
CA CYS A 37 7.43 -3.65 -1.07
C CYS A 37 7.18 -3.12 -2.48
N TYR A 38 6.46 -2.01 -2.62
CA TYR A 38 6.23 -1.38 -3.93
C TYR A 38 7.52 -0.85 -4.55
N TYR A 39 8.41 -0.27 -3.74
CA TYR A 39 9.71 0.18 -4.24
C TYR A 39 10.57 -0.98 -4.73
N ILE A 40 10.62 -2.09 -3.99
CA ILE A 40 11.31 -3.31 -4.43
C ILE A 40 10.66 -3.83 -5.72
N ALA A 41 9.33 -3.89 -5.79
CA ALA A 41 8.60 -4.30 -6.98
C ALA A 41 8.88 -3.40 -8.21
N HIS A 42 9.27 -2.15 -8.00
CA HIS A 42 9.72 -1.23 -9.06
C HIS A 42 11.16 -1.53 -9.49
N VAL A 43 12.08 -1.72 -8.54
CA VAL A 43 13.52 -1.89 -8.81
C VAL A 43 13.83 -3.29 -9.36
N PHE A 44 13.12 -4.32 -8.89
CA PHE A 44 13.40 -5.71 -9.24
C PHE A 44 13.29 -5.98 -10.75
N PRO A 45 12.20 -5.60 -11.44
CA PRO A 45 12.08 -5.81 -12.88
C PRO A 45 13.13 -5.05 -13.71
N ILE A 46 13.57 -3.86 -13.26
CA ILE A 46 14.61 -3.08 -13.94
C ILE A 46 15.92 -3.88 -14.01
N LYS A 47 16.32 -4.51 -12.89
CA LYS A 47 17.53 -5.33 -12.85
C LYS A 47 17.45 -6.58 -13.72
N PHE A 48 16.26 -7.19 -13.79
CA PHE A 48 16.04 -8.40 -14.59
C PHE A 48 15.87 -8.09 -16.08
N MET A 49 15.42 -6.90 -16.46
CA MET A 49 15.33 -6.48 -17.86
C MET A 49 16.68 -6.55 -18.57
N GLU A 50 17.74 -6.02 -17.96
CA GLU A 50 19.10 -6.08 -18.51
C GLU A 50 19.54 -7.53 -18.78
N VAL A 51 19.14 -8.44 -17.88
CA VAL A 51 19.43 -9.87 -18.00
C VAL A 51 18.60 -10.48 -19.15
N PHE A 52 17.29 -10.21 -19.22
CA PHE A 52 16.43 -10.77 -20.26
C PHE A 52 16.79 -10.29 -21.66
N GLU A 53 17.17 -9.02 -21.82
CA GLU A 53 17.66 -8.48 -23.08
C GLU A 53 18.92 -9.22 -23.56
N SER A 54 19.80 -9.65 -22.64
CA SER A 54 21.00 -10.41 -23.00
C SER A 54 20.72 -11.83 -23.52
N PHE A 55 19.59 -12.43 -23.15
CA PHE A 55 19.23 -13.78 -23.55
C PHE A 55 18.43 -13.87 -24.86
N ASN A 56 17.89 -12.76 -25.40
CA ASN A 56 17.06 -12.74 -26.62
C ASN A 56 15.91 -13.78 -26.60
N VAL A 57 15.36 -14.09 -25.42
CA VAL A 57 14.27 -15.07 -25.25
C VAL A 57 12.92 -14.35 -25.21
N GLU A 58 11.89 -14.97 -25.80
CA GLU A 58 10.51 -14.51 -25.69
C GLU A 58 10.04 -14.56 -24.23
N LEU A 59 9.64 -13.39 -23.71
CA LEU A 59 9.19 -13.27 -22.33
C LEU A 59 7.81 -13.91 -22.14
N PRO A 60 7.61 -14.73 -21.10
CA PRO A 60 6.29 -15.18 -20.68
C PRO A 60 5.33 -13.99 -20.50
N VAL A 61 4.07 -14.18 -20.87
CA VAL A 61 3.03 -13.13 -20.86
C VAL A 61 2.97 -12.41 -19.50
N VAL A 62 3.04 -13.17 -18.41
CA VAL A 62 2.98 -12.62 -17.04
C VAL A 62 4.18 -11.70 -16.76
N THR A 63 5.39 -12.11 -17.12
CA THR A 63 6.61 -11.30 -16.97
C THR A 63 6.53 -10.03 -17.82
N GLY A 64 6.03 -10.13 -19.05
CA GLY A 64 5.82 -8.98 -19.94
C GLY A 64 4.83 -7.95 -19.36
N ILE A 65 3.76 -8.39 -18.70
CA ILE A 65 2.82 -7.50 -18.00
C ILE A 65 3.51 -6.78 -16.84
N VAL A 66 4.30 -7.50 -16.03
CA VAL A 66 5.01 -6.90 -14.90
C VAL A 66 6.03 -5.86 -15.37
N ILE A 67 6.77 -6.13 -16.45
CA ILE A 67 7.72 -5.17 -17.04
C ILE A 67 7.00 -3.95 -17.63
N LYS A 68 5.78 -4.09 -18.17
CA LYS A 68 5.03 -2.91 -18.62
C LYS A 68 4.48 -2.07 -17.48
N THR A 69 4.20 -2.70 -16.33
CA THR A 69 3.50 -2.06 -15.20
C THR A 69 4.44 -1.59 -14.08
N TYR A 70 5.73 -1.97 -14.08
CA TYR A 70 6.67 -1.61 -13.00
C TYR A 70 6.78 -0.10 -12.70
N PRO A 71 6.63 0.84 -13.66
CA PRO A 71 6.66 2.27 -13.35
C PRO A 71 5.48 2.70 -12.45
N LEU A 72 4.37 1.96 -12.44
CA LEU A 72 3.25 2.26 -11.56
C LEU A 72 3.58 1.99 -10.08
N PHE A 73 4.51 1.06 -9.80
CA PHE A 73 4.86 0.72 -8.42
C PHE A 73 5.60 1.84 -7.70
N ILE A 74 6.33 2.72 -8.40
CA ILE A 74 6.93 3.91 -7.74
C ILE A 74 5.86 4.90 -7.29
N PHE A 75 4.79 5.08 -8.08
CA PHE A 75 3.65 5.92 -7.68
C PHE A 75 2.89 5.33 -6.51
N LEU A 76 2.71 4.00 -6.47
CA LEU A 76 2.08 3.31 -5.34
C LEU A 76 2.93 3.40 -4.06
N SER A 77 4.26 3.35 -4.20
CA SER A 77 5.18 3.58 -3.09
C SER A 77 5.03 5.00 -2.52
N PHE A 78 5.03 6.02 -3.39
CA PHE A 78 4.83 7.40 -2.98
C PHE A 78 3.45 7.66 -2.37
N PHE A 79 2.39 7.11 -2.99
CA PHE A 79 1.03 7.23 -2.44
C PHE A 79 0.92 6.62 -1.04
N SER A 80 1.61 5.50 -0.82
CA SER A 80 1.67 4.86 0.51
C SER A 80 2.30 5.79 1.55
N THR A 81 3.38 6.50 1.23
CA THR A 81 4.02 7.44 2.18
C THR A 81 3.19 8.72 2.41
N VAL A 82 2.39 9.15 1.44
CA VAL A 82 1.47 10.29 1.61
C VAL A 82 0.39 9.99 2.67
N LEU A 83 -0.07 8.74 2.78
CA LEU A 83 -1.02 8.33 3.83
C LEU A 83 -0.46 8.54 5.25
N LEU A 84 0.86 8.43 5.40
CA LEU A 84 1.59 8.67 6.65
C LEU A 84 1.55 10.16 7.03
N ILE A 85 1.75 11.06 6.06
CA ILE A 85 1.69 12.52 6.25
C ILE A 85 0.28 12.95 6.64
N GLY A 86 -0.73 12.37 5.98
CA GLY A 86 -2.13 12.60 6.33
C GLY A 86 -2.40 12.27 7.79
N LEU A 87 -1.89 11.15 8.29
CA LEU A 87 -2.12 10.70 9.66
C LEU A 87 -1.38 11.52 10.72
N ALA A 88 -0.25 12.13 10.37
CA ALA A 88 0.48 13.07 11.24
C ALA A 88 -0.27 14.40 11.44
N SER A 89 -1.28 14.69 10.62
CA SER A 89 -2.13 15.86 10.82
C SER A 89 -3.05 15.66 12.02
N PHE A 90 -2.76 16.36 13.11
CA PHE A 90 -3.55 16.38 14.35
C PHE A 90 -5.01 16.86 14.17
N MET A 91 -5.39 17.32 12.99
CA MET A 91 -6.74 17.81 12.68
C MET A 91 -7.69 16.73 12.14
N ILE A 92 -7.22 15.48 11.98
CA ILE A 92 -8.07 14.40 11.47
C ILE A 92 -8.93 13.79 12.58
N ASN A 93 -10.25 13.81 12.40
CA ASN A 93 -11.23 13.14 13.27
C ASN A 93 -10.90 11.65 13.47
N TYR A 94 -11.16 11.12 14.68
CA TYR A 94 -10.89 9.72 15.03
C TYR A 94 -11.42 8.70 14.01
N ARG A 95 -12.64 8.92 13.49
CA ARG A 95 -13.27 8.07 12.46
C ARG A 95 -12.42 7.96 11.19
N ASN A 96 -11.82 9.08 10.76
CA ASN A 96 -10.96 9.11 9.58
C ASN A 96 -9.61 8.46 9.87
N GLN A 97 -9.06 8.64 11.07
CA GLN A 97 -7.82 7.95 11.47
C GLN A 97 -8.00 6.42 11.48
N LEU A 98 -9.15 5.92 11.97
CA LEU A 98 -9.47 4.49 11.95
C LEU A 98 -9.63 3.96 10.52
N LEU A 99 -10.23 4.76 9.63
CA LEU A 99 -10.39 4.42 8.22
C LEU A 99 -9.02 4.31 7.54
N ILE A 100 -8.15 5.32 7.70
CA ILE A 100 -6.78 5.28 7.18
C ILE A 100 -6.03 4.07 7.73
N TYR A 101 -6.24 3.72 9.01
CA TYR A 101 -5.64 2.54 9.61
C TYR A 101 -6.04 1.22 8.93
N ARG A 102 -7.32 1.05 8.60
CA ARG A 102 -7.78 -0.12 7.87
C ARG A 102 -7.22 -0.17 6.45
N ILE A 103 -7.22 0.98 5.76
CA ILE A 103 -6.65 1.08 4.41
C ILE A 103 -5.16 0.75 4.42
N ALA A 104 -4.38 1.29 5.36
CA ALA A 104 -2.96 1.04 5.47
C ALA A 104 -2.65 -0.45 5.68
N LYS A 105 -3.42 -1.13 6.54
CA LYS A 105 -3.30 -2.58 6.75
C LYS A 105 -3.59 -3.38 5.48
N ILE A 106 -4.68 -3.07 4.79
CA ILE A 106 -5.06 -3.76 3.54
C ILE A 106 -3.99 -3.50 2.47
N ASN A 107 -3.51 -2.26 2.35
CA ASN A 107 -2.47 -1.89 1.40
C ASN A 107 -1.16 -2.63 1.67
N ALA A 108 -0.74 -2.76 2.94
CA ALA A 108 0.46 -3.51 3.32
C ALA A 108 0.34 -5.01 3.00
N PHE A 109 -0.84 -5.60 3.18
CA PHE A 109 -1.08 -6.98 2.79
C PHE A 109 -1.04 -7.14 1.26
N LEU A 110 -1.69 -6.24 0.52
CA LEU A 110 -1.74 -6.26 -0.93
C LEU A 110 -0.34 -6.06 -1.55
N SER A 111 0.46 -5.14 -1.00
CA SER A 111 1.83 -4.91 -1.46
C SER A 111 2.71 -6.15 -1.31
N PHE A 112 2.49 -6.94 -0.26
CA PHE A 112 3.23 -8.18 -0.03
C PHE A 112 2.87 -9.26 -1.05
N ILE A 113 1.56 -9.46 -1.31
CA ILE A 113 1.10 -10.37 -2.36
C ILE A 113 1.67 -9.96 -3.71
N LEU A 114 1.60 -8.66 -4.02
CA LEU A 114 2.06 -8.14 -5.30
C LEU A 114 3.57 -8.31 -5.47
N LEU A 115 4.35 -8.10 -4.40
CA LEU A 115 5.79 -8.39 -4.41
C LEU A 115 6.07 -9.87 -4.70
N ILE A 116 5.33 -10.80 -4.08
CA ILE A 116 5.48 -12.23 -4.37
C ILE A 116 5.21 -12.52 -5.85
N VAL A 117 4.12 -11.98 -6.40
CA VAL A 117 3.79 -12.14 -7.83
C VAL A 117 4.90 -11.60 -8.73
N VAL A 118 5.46 -10.43 -8.40
CA VAL A 118 6.57 -9.84 -9.15
C VAL A 118 7.80 -10.74 -9.11
N VAL A 119 8.19 -11.21 -7.92
CA VAL A 119 9.34 -12.11 -7.76
C VAL A 119 9.14 -13.39 -8.57
N ILE A 120 8.01 -14.08 -8.41
CA ILE A 120 7.71 -15.30 -9.19
C ILE A 120 7.77 -15.02 -10.69
N SER A 121 7.19 -13.91 -11.14
CA SER A 121 7.17 -13.53 -12.55
C SER A 121 8.56 -13.28 -13.12
N MET A 122 9.51 -12.77 -12.33
CA MET A 122 10.90 -12.60 -12.77
C MET A 122 11.69 -13.92 -12.79
N TYR A 123 11.27 -14.94 -12.04
CA TYR A 123 11.90 -16.26 -12.09
C TYR A 123 11.33 -17.17 -13.19
N LEU A 124 10.11 -16.92 -13.70
CA LEU A 124 9.51 -17.71 -14.78
C LEU A 124 10.39 -17.85 -16.04
N PRO A 125 11.00 -16.76 -16.58
CA PRO A 125 11.84 -16.87 -17.78
C PRO A 125 13.08 -17.72 -17.55
N VAL A 126 13.66 -17.66 -16.34
CA VAL A 126 14.84 -18.47 -15.98
C VAL A 126 14.49 -19.97 -16.01
N LEU A 127 13.33 -20.33 -15.45
CA LEU A 127 12.86 -21.72 -15.45
C LEU A 127 12.51 -22.23 -16.84
N SER A 128 12.11 -21.35 -17.77
CA SER A 128 11.83 -21.74 -19.15
C SER A 128 13.07 -21.93 -20.02
N VAL A 129 14.23 -21.38 -19.63
CA VAL A 129 15.49 -21.53 -20.37
C VAL A 129 16.21 -22.85 -20.04
N GLU A 130 15.92 -23.45 -18.87
CA GLU A 130 16.50 -24.73 -18.45
C GLU A 130 15.71 -25.97 -18.95
N GLN A 131 14.65 -25.78 -19.73
CA GLN A 131 13.84 -26.86 -20.34
C GLN A 131 14.08 -26.95 -21.85
#